data_AF-X0PHH0-F1
#
_entry.id   AF-X0PHH0-F1
#
_cell.length_a   1.000
_cell.length_b   1.000
_cell.length_c   1.000
_cell.angle_alpha   90.00
_cell.angle_beta   90.00
_cell.angle_gamma   90.00
#
_symmetry.space_group_name_H-M   'P 1'
#
loop_
_entity.id
_entity.type
_entity.pdbx_description
1 polymer ?
#
loop_
_entity_poly.entity_id
_entity_poly.type
_entity_poly.pdbx_seq_one_letter_code
_entity_poly.pdbx_strand_id
1 'polypeptide(L)'
;MNNHTHHFIGYDYLDISTNSKYKNIYLDALPNFGWLFIDIEKVAHKRNVVILHYKRNREMMNKSELTRLFHQFEATIKEIDYLEKKKNFIPTFSAILIGLTGCALMAGSVFTLEAQIIGVSVILGILGFAGWIISYFSYVKLFQKYTHKMRPEIEEKYDLLNRIAKKSSRLILTQ
;
A
#
# COMPACT_ATOMS: atom_id res chain seq x y z
N MET A 1 6.93 -48.22 32.13
CA MET A 1 6.58 -48.17 30.70
C MET A 1 5.96 -46.82 30.40
N ASN A 2 6.76 -45.82 30.01
CA ASN A 2 6.27 -44.52 29.53
C ASN A 2 6.82 -44.32 28.11
N ASN A 3 6.06 -44.76 27.12
CA ASN A 3 6.39 -44.50 25.71
C ASN A 3 6.09 -43.01 25.43
N HIS A 4 7.10 -42.15 25.59
CA HIS A 4 7.09 -40.85 24.92
C HIS A 4 7.30 -41.11 23.43
N THR A 5 6.21 -41.37 22.71
CA THR A 5 6.22 -41.35 21.24
C THR A 5 6.47 -39.91 20.83
N HIS A 6 7.74 -39.56 20.63
CA HIS A 6 8.12 -38.33 19.92
C HIS A 6 7.58 -38.46 18.50
N HIS A 7 6.35 -38.02 18.29
CA HIS A 7 5.78 -37.90 16.97
C HIS A 7 6.60 -36.84 16.23
N PHE A 8 7.31 -37.25 15.19
CA PHE A 8 8.12 -36.35 14.38
C PHE A 8 7.19 -35.35 13.70
N ILE A 9 7.42 -34.05 13.95
CA ILE A 9 6.67 -32.97 13.28
C ILE A 9 7.64 -32.27 12.33
N GLY A 10 7.43 -32.47 11.02
CA GLY A 10 8.10 -31.69 10.01
C GLY A 10 7.52 -30.27 9.92
N TYR A 11 8.38 -29.26 9.76
CA TYR A 11 7.96 -27.88 9.57
C TYR A 11 8.25 -27.39 8.15
N ASP A 12 7.28 -26.68 7.57
CA ASP A 12 7.47 -25.81 6.43
C ASP A 12 7.76 -24.39 6.93
N TYR A 13 8.62 -23.66 6.23
CA TYR A 13 8.98 -22.28 6.53
C TYR A 13 8.49 -21.35 5.44
N LEU A 14 8.11 -20.13 5.83
CA LEU A 14 7.63 -19.10 4.91
C LEU A 14 8.17 -17.74 5.35
N ASP A 15 8.80 -17.06 4.40
CA ASP A 15 9.28 -15.69 4.57
C ASP A 15 8.43 -14.75 3.72
N ILE A 16 7.84 -13.73 4.37
CA ILE A 16 7.01 -12.74 3.70
C ILE A 16 7.71 -11.39 3.74
N SER A 17 8.14 -10.92 2.57
CA SER A 17 8.63 -9.55 2.40
C SER A 17 7.46 -8.62 2.12
N THR A 18 7.18 -7.70 3.04
CA THR A 18 6.05 -6.77 2.89
C THR A 18 6.37 -5.36 3.37
N ASN A 19 5.53 -4.41 2.98
CA ASN A 19 5.60 -3.06 3.52
C ASN A 19 5.25 -3.09 5.01
N SER A 20 6.01 -2.37 5.84
CA SER A 20 5.75 -2.24 7.29
C SER A 20 4.30 -1.83 7.60
N LYS A 21 3.61 -1.16 6.65
CA LYS A 21 2.19 -0.83 6.74
C LYS A 21 1.27 -2.06 6.86
N TYR A 22 1.55 -3.12 6.11
CA TYR A 22 0.71 -4.33 6.09
C TYR A 22 1.15 -5.40 7.09
N LYS A 23 2.26 -5.15 7.81
CA LYS A 23 2.86 -6.06 8.78
C LYS A 23 1.83 -6.67 9.74
N ASN A 24 1.01 -5.83 10.39
CA ASN A 24 0.04 -6.28 11.39
C ASN A 24 -1.06 -7.15 10.75
N ILE A 25 -1.50 -6.83 9.53
CA ILE A 25 -2.49 -7.62 8.80
C ILE A 25 -2.00 -9.05 8.57
N TYR A 26 -0.71 -9.21 8.23
CA TYR A 26 -0.12 -10.53 8.11
C TYR A 26 -0.02 -11.23 9.47
N LEU A 27 0.45 -10.54 10.52
CA LEU A 27 0.55 -11.12 11.87
C LEU A 27 -0.79 -11.64 12.40
N ASP A 28 -1.88 -10.91 12.14
CA ASP A 28 -3.22 -11.28 12.60
C ASP A 28 -3.85 -12.37 11.71
N ALA A 29 -3.58 -12.35 10.40
CA ALA A 29 -4.23 -13.24 9.45
C ALA A 29 -3.55 -14.60 9.32
N LEU A 30 -2.22 -14.67 9.30
CA LEU A 30 -1.46 -15.91 9.04
C LEU A 30 -1.71 -17.07 10.02
N PRO A 31 -1.96 -16.82 11.32
CA PRO A 31 -2.40 -17.87 12.24
C PRO A 31 -3.67 -18.60 11.75
N ASN A 32 -4.59 -17.89 11.08
CA ASN A 32 -5.79 -18.48 10.48
C ASN A 32 -5.50 -19.37 9.26
N PHE A 33 -4.26 -19.39 8.75
CA PHE A 33 -3.78 -20.28 7.70
C PHE A 33 -2.85 -21.39 8.24
N GLY A 34 -2.70 -21.47 9.57
CA GLY A 34 -1.90 -22.46 10.30
C GLY A 34 -0.45 -22.04 10.49
N TRP A 35 -0.07 -20.84 10.04
CA TRP A 35 1.29 -20.34 10.18
C TRP A 35 1.53 -19.75 11.56
N LEU A 36 2.62 -20.17 12.18
CA LEU A 36 3.08 -19.70 13.47
C LEU A 36 4.20 -18.70 13.26
N PHE A 37 4.04 -17.53 13.88
CA PHE A 37 5.01 -16.47 13.84
C PHE A 37 6.32 -16.87 14.55
N ILE A 38 7.46 -16.53 13.94
CA ILE A 38 8.80 -16.78 14.49
C ILE A 38 9.42 -15.44 14.93
N ASP A 39 9.75 -14.59 13.96
CA ASP A 39 10.43 -13.32 14.17
C ASP A 39 10.19 -12.32 13.01
N ILE A 40 10.65 -11.08 13.22
CA ILE A 40 10.57 -9.98 12.24
C ILE A 40 11.97 -9.43 12.02
N GLU A 41 12.40 -9.39 10.78
CA GLU A 41 13.63 -8.72 10.37
C GLU A 41 13.31 -7.38 9.69
N LYS A 42 14.01 -6.32 10.08
CA LYS A 42 13.95 -5.01 9.40
C LYS A 42 15.05 -4.95 8.34
N VAL A 43 14.68 -4.62 7.11
CA VAL A 43 15.65 -4.50 6.01
C VAL A 43 16.40 -3.17 6.13
N ALA A 44 17.68 -3.21 6.51
CA ALA A 44 18.50 -2.01 6.76
C ALA A 44 18.50 -1.00 5.59
N HIS A 45 18.48 -1.48 4.35
CA HIS A 45 18.52 -0.66 3.13
C HIS A 45 17.15 -0.19 2.64
N LYS A 46 16.04 -0.63 3.26
CA LYS A 46 14.67 -0.28 2.84
C LYS A 46 13.82 0.09 4.06
N ARG A 47 13.72 1.38 4.34
CA ARG A 47 13.02 1.94 5.52
C ARG A 47 11.59 1.41 5.77
N ASN A 48 10.87 1.04 4.71
CA ASN A 48 9.47 0.60 4.79
C ASN A 48 9.26 -0.88 4.51
N VAL A 49 10.32 -1.70 4.41
CA VAL A 49 10.19 -3.14 4.13
C VAL A 49 10.61 -3.94 5.35
N VAL A 50 9.78 -4.93 5.70
CA VAL A 50 10.04 -5.90 6.77
C VAL A 50 9.89 -7.31 6.21
N ILE A 51 10.67 -8.23 6.75
CA ILE A 51 10.54 -9.66 6.48
C ILE A 51 9.93 -10.30 7.72
N LEU A 52 8.85 -11.06 7.51
CA LEU A 52 8.17 -11.81 8.54
C LEU A 52 8.44 -13.29 8.32
N HIS A 53 8.96 -13.97 9.34
CA HIS A 53 9.26 -15.39 9.26
C HIS A 53 8.19 -16.20 9.98
N TYR A 54 7.74 -17.26 9.32
CA TYR A 54 6.72 -18.17 9.83
C TYR A 54 7.13 -19.62 9.66
N LYS A 55 6.60 -20.48 10.54
CA LYS A 55 6.66 -21.94 10.42
C LYS A 55 5.27 -22.55 10.49
N ARG A 56 5.06 -23.70 9.86
CA ARG A 56 3.78 -24.42 9.89
C ARG A 56 4.02 -25.92 9.82
N ASN A 57 3.14 -26.71 10.44
CA ASN A 57 3.20 -28.17 10.35
C ASN A 57 3.06 -28.63 8.88
N ARG A 58 3.93 -29.53 8.44
CA ARG A 58 3.96 -30.07 7.08
C ARG A 58 2.79 -31.01 6.78
N GLU A 59 2.26 -31.68 7.79
CA GLU A 59 1.20 -32.70 7.68
C GLU A 59 -0.21 -32.12 7.83
N MET A 60 -0.59 -31.16 6.97
CA MET A 60 -1.97 -30.63 6.94
C MET A 60 -2.78 -31.22 5.79
N MET A 61 -4.00 -31.67 6.10
CA MET A 61 -4.90 -32.30 5.15
C MET A 61 -5.37 -31.34 4.04
N ASN A 62 -5.76 -30.10 4.39
CA ASN A 62 -6.33 -29.11 3.44
C ASN A 62 -5.28 -28.15 2.83
N LYS A 63 -4.04 -28.60 2.63
CA LYS A 63 -2.91 -27.73 2.24
C LYS A 63 -3.14 -26.98 0.93
N SER A 64 -3.68 -27.65 -0.10
CA SER A 64 -3.90 -27.06 -1.43
C SER A 64 -4.93 -25.92 -1.41
N GLU A 65 -6.06 -26.11 -0.71
CA GLU A 65 -7.07 -25.06 -0.57
C GLU A 65 -6.56 -23.88 0.27
N LEU A 66 -5.84 -24.15 1.37
CA LEU A 66 -5.22 -23.10 2.18
C LEU A 66 -4.22 -22.27 1.39
N THR A 67 -3.39 -22.90 0.55
CA THR A 67 -2.45 -22.18 -0.33
C THR A 67 -3.21 -21.32 -1.35
N ARG A 68 -4.31 -21.83 -1.93
CA ARG A 68 -5.15 -21.05 -2.84
C ARG A 68 -5.75 -19.81 -2.15
N LEU A 69 -6.30 -19.98 -0.95
CA LEU A 69 -6.85 -18.86 -0.17
C LEU A 69 -5.76 -17.86 0.24
N PHE A 70 -4.57 -18.36 0.58
CA PHE A 70 -3.43 -17.52 0.89
C PHE A 70 -3.00 -16.67 -0.30
N HIS A 71 -2.91 -17.24 -1.51
CA HIS A 71 -2.63 -16.45 -2.72
C HIS A 71 -3.72 -15.41 -3.03
N GLN A 72 -5.00 -15.75 -2.78
CA GLN A 72 -6.10 -14.79 -2.93
C GLN A 72 -5.98 -13.64 -1.91
N PHE A 73 -5.58 -13.95 -0.68
CA PHE A 73 -5.31 -12.96 0.37
C PHE A 73 -4.15 -12.04 -0.03
N GLU A 74 -3.02 -12.59 -0.49
CA GLU A 74 -1.89 -11.80 -0.96
C GLU A 74 -2.24 -10.91 -2.17
N ALA A 75 -3.01 -11.44 -3.12
CA ALA A 75 -3.51 -10.66 -4.25
C ALA A 75 -4.36 -9.48 -3.77
N THR A 76 -5.25 -9.70 -2.80
CA THR A 76 -6.11 -8.65 -2.21
C THR A 76 -5.28 -7.57 -1.50
N ILE A 77 -4.22 -7.93 -0.77
CA ILE A 77 -3.30 -6.95 -0.16
C ILE A 77 -2.60 -6.10 -1.23
N LYS A 78 -2.13 -6.73 -2.33
CA LYS A 78 -1.51 -6.00 -3.44
C LYS A 78 -2.48 -5.02 -4.11
N GLU A 79 -3.76 -5.40 -4.24
CA GLU A 79 -4.80 -4.50 -4.74
C GLU A 79 -5.03 -3.32 -3.80
N ILE A 80 -5.06 -3.53 -2.47
CA ILE A 80 -5.17 -2.46 -1.49
C ILE A 80 -3.99 -1.48 -1.60
N ASP A 81 -2.75 -1.99 -1.70
CA ASP A 81 -1.56 -1.15 -1.88
C ASP A 81 -1.62 -0.32 -3.17
N TYR A 82 -2.07 -0.94 -4.26
CA TYR A 82 -2.28 -0.24 -5.51
C TYR A 82 -3.33 0.89 -5.40
N LEU A 83 -4.49 0.62 -4.79
CA LEU A 83 -5.55 1.61 -4.60
C LEU A 83 -5.09 2.76 -3.70
N GLU A 84 -4.37 2.45 -2.63
CA GLU A 84 -3.82 3.47 -1.72
C GLU A 84 -2.76 4.35 -2.38
N LYS A 85 -1.90 3.78 -3.23
CA LYS A 85 -0.95 4.55 -4.04
C LYS A 85 -1.67 5.43 -5.06
N LYS A 86 -2.66 4.89 -5.76
CA LYS A 86 -3.46 5.61 -6.76
C LYS A 86 -4.19 6.81 -6.16
N LYS A 87 -4.72 6.67 -4.95
CA LYS A 87 -5.35 7.76 -4.18
C LYS A 87 -4.44 8.97 -4.02
N ASN A 88 -3.15 8.77 -3.80
CA ASN A 88 -2.17 9.83 -3.58
C ASN A 88 -1.52 10.32 -4.88
N PHE A 89 -1.36 9.42 -5.86
CA PHE A 89 -0.67 9.73 -7.10
C PHE A 89 -1.41 10.77 -7.95
N ILE A 90 -2.73 10.60 -8.15
CA ILE A 90 -3.49 11.46 -9.06
C ILE A 90 -3.53 12.93 -8.58
N PRO A 91 -3.85 13.22 -7.30
CA PRO A 91 -3.83 14.59 -6.79
C PRO A 91 -2.43 15.22 -6.87
N THR A 92 -1.40 14.46 -6.52
CA THR A 92 0.00 14.92 -6.54
C THR A 92 0.45 15.25 -7.97
N PHE A 93 0.19 14.35 -8.91
CA PHE A 93 0.56 14.54 -10.32
C PHE A 93 -0.13 15.77 -10.92
N SER A 94 -1.42 15.96 -10.65
CA SER A 94 -2.16 17.14 -11.10
C SER A 94 -1.60 18.44 -10.51
N ALA A 95 -1.27 18.45 -9.21
CA ALA A 95 -0.70 19.62 -8.56
C ALA A 95 0.69 19.98 -9.12
N ILE A 96 1.53 18.98 -9.39
CA ILE A 96 2.85 19.17 -10.00
C ILE A 96 2.71 19.79 -11.39
N LEU A 97 1.82 19.29 -12.24
CA LEU A 97 1.62 19.85 -13.58
C LEU A 97 1.21 21.33 -13.53
N ILE A 98 0.26 21.67 -12.67
CA ILE A 98 -0.18 23.08 -12.48
C ILE A 98 0.97 23.93 -11.94
N GLY A 99 1.75 23.40 -10.99
CA GLY A 99 2.91 24.08 -10.43
C GLY A 99 3.99 24.37 -11.48
N LEU A 100 4.30 23.40 -12.34
CA LEU A 100 5.25 23.55 -13.45
C LEU A 100 4.77 24.60 -14.46
N THR A 101 3.47 24.66 -14.77
CA THR A 101 2.91 25.73 -15.59
C THR A 101 3.12 27.11 -14.94
N GLY A 102 2.89 27.22 -13.62
CA GLY A 102 3.18 28.44 -12.86
C GLY A 102 4.67 28.85 -12.92
N CYS A 103 5.58 27.88 -12.81
CA CYS A 103 7.02 28.12 -12.95
C CYS A 103 7.40 28.62 -14.34
N ALA A 104 6.83 28.04 -15.41
CA ALA A 104 7.09 28.48 -16.78
C ALA A 104 6.62 29.92 -17.03
N LEU A 105 5.45 30.29 -16.50
CA LEU A 105 4.94 31.66 -16.55
C LEU A 105 5.85 32.63 -15.80
N MET A 106 6.36 32.21 -14.62
CA MET A 106 7.31 33.02 -13.86
C MET A 106 8.64 33.22 -14.59
N ALA A 107 9.20 32.17 -15.18
CA ALA A 107 10.39 32.30 -16.00
C ALA A 107 10.17 33.28 -17.16
N GLY A 108 9.03 33.18 -17.85
CA GLY A 108 8.65 34.11 -18.91
C GLY A 108 8.51 35.56 -18.42
N SER A 109 8.01 35.76 -17.19
CA SER A 109 7.94 37.09 -16.56
C SER A 109 9.33 37.72 -16.40
N VAL A 110 10.34 36.94 -16.00
CA VAL A 110 11.72 37.43 -15.84
C VAL A 110 12.36 37.75 -17.19
N PHE A 111 12.26 36.86 -18.18
CA PHE A 111 12.82 37.12 -19.52
C PHE A 111 12.19 38.35 -20.21
N THR A 112 10.90 38.58 -19.99
CA THR A 112 10.23 39.76 -20.56
C THR A 112 10.62 41.08 -19.87
N LEU A 113 11.07 41.04 -18.60
CA LEU A 113 11.71 42.20 -17.96
C LEU A 113 13.05 42.53 -18.61
N GLU A 114 13.88 41.52 -18.88
CA GLU A 114 15.18 41.72 -19.53
C GLU A 114 15.02 42.30 -20.94
N ALA A 115 13.97 41.89 -21.65
CA ALA A 115 13.60 42.46 -22.96
C ALA A 115 12.96 43.86 -22.88
N GLN A 116 12.88 44.48 -21.70
CA GLN A 116 12.26 45.80 -21.45
C GLN A 116 10.74 45.86 -21.76
N ILE A 117 10.06 44.70 -21.83
CA ILE A 117 8.61 44.60 -22.06
C ILE A 117 7.90 44.47 -20.71
N ILE A 118 7.92 45.56 -19.93
CA ILE A 118 7.48 45.58 -18.52
C ILE A 118 6.02 45.13 -18.36
N GLY A 119 5.12 45.55 -19.25
CA GLY A 119 3.70 45.21 -19.15
C GLY A 119 3.42 43.70 -19.22
N VAL A 120 4.12 42.98 -20.11
CA VAL A 120 3.97 41.53 -20.26
C VAL A 120 4.53 40.80 -19.05
N SER A 121 5.64 41.29 -18.49
CA SER A 121 6.23 40.70 -17.29
C SER A 121 5.27 40.72 -16.11
N VAL A 122 4.65 41.87 -15.83
CA VAL A 122 3.74 42.01 -14.68
C VAL A 122 2.55 41.05 -14.82
N ILE A 123 1.98 40.95 -16.02
CA ILE A 123 0.87 40.02 -16.30
C ILE A 123 1.30 38.57 -16.07
N LEU A 124 2.43 38.16 -16.64
CA LEU A 124 2.95 36.79 -16.49
C LEU A 124 3.30 36.46 -15.03
N GLY A 125 3.85 37.42 -14.29
CA GLY A 125 4.20 37.24 -12.88
C GLY A 125 2.96 37.00 -12.02
N ILE A 126 1.90 37.81 -12.21
CA ILE A 126 0.62 37.61 -11.52
C ILE A 126 0.03 36.24 -11.85
N LEU A 127 0.06 35.83 -13.13
CA LEU A 127 -0.44 34.52 -13.55
C LEU A 127 0.40 33.36 -12.97
N GLY A 128 1.72 33.51 -12.88
CA GLY A 128 2.61 32.53 -12.28
C GLY A 128 2.31 32.31 -10.80
N PHE A 129 2.19 33.39 -10.02
CA PHE A 129 1.81 33.32 -8.61
C PHE A 129 0.41 32.74 -8.41
N ALA A 130 -0.56 33.16 -9.23
CA ALA A 130 -1.90 32.59 -9.21
C ALA A 130 -1.87 31.07 -9.48
N GLY A 131 -1.02 30.62 -10.41
CA GLY A 131 -0.81 29.20 -10.71
C GLY A 131 -0.37 28.38 -9.51
N TRP A 132 0.54 28.89 -8.68
CA TRP A 132 0.96 28.20 -7.45
C TRP A 132 -0.14 28.12 -6.39
N ILE A 133 -0.93 29.19 -6.22
CA ILE A 133 -2.11 29.18 -5.33
C ILE A 133 -3.11 28.12 -5.82
N ILE A 134 -3.41 28.11 -7.12
CA ILE A 134 -4.34 27.14 -7.73
C ILE A 134 -3.83 25.70 -7.60
N SER A 135 -2.51 25.47 -7.71
CA SER A 135 -1.91 24.13 -7.53
C SER A 135 -2.25 23.54 -6.15
N TYR A 136 -2.10 24.33 -5.08
CA TYR A 136 -2.46 23.89 -3.72
C TYR A 136 -3.96 23.56 -3.60
N PHE A 137 -4.83 24.44 -4.08
CA PHE A 137 -6.28 24.20 -4.02
C PHE A 137 -6.71 22.99 -4.86
N SER A 138 -6.08 22.77 -6.02
CA SER A 138 -6.31 21.62 -6.87
C SER A 138 -5.96 20.32 -6.14
N TYR A 139 -4.80 20.27 -5.48
CA TYR A 139 -4.38 19.13 -4.67
C TYR A 139 -5.42 18.78 -3.61
N VAL A 140 -5.83 19.76 -2.79
CA VAL A 140 -6.77 19.52 -1.68
C VAL A 140 -8.12 19.01 -2.20
N LYS A 141 -8.69 19.64 -3.22
CA LYS A 141 -9.99 19.23 -3.80
C LYS A 141 -9.92 17.83 -4.41
N LEU A 142 -8.88 17.54 -5.19
CA LEU A 142 -8.71 16.23 -5.80
C LEU A 142 -8.45 15.16 -4.75
N PHE A 143 -7.59 15.43 -3.77
CA PHE A 143 -7.30 14.50 -2.69
C PHE A 143 -8.56 14.12 -1.91
N GLN A 144 -9.41 15.09 -1.58
CA GLN A 144 -10.70 14.83 -0.92
C GLN A 144 -11.62 13.99 -1.79
N LYS A 145 -11.78 14.35 -3.08
CA LYS A 145 -12.63 13.62 -4.03
C LYS A 145 -12.18 12.17 -4.21
N TYR A 146 -10.89 11.95 -4.42
CA TYR A 146 -10.33 10.60 -4.58
C TYR A 146 -10.36 9.80 -3.29
N THR A 147 -10.12 10.43 -2.14
CA THR A 147 -10.25 9.76 -0.85
C THR A 147 -11.69 9.31 -0.61
N HIS A 148 -12.69 10.17 -0.84
CA HIS A 148 -14.10 9.80 -0.68
C HIS A 148 -14.52 8.68 -1.64
N LYS A 149 -14.05 8.71 -2.89
CA LYS A 149 -14.40 7.69 -3.89
C LYS A 149 -13.72 6.34 -3.62
N MET A 150 -12.44 6.34 -3.24
CA MET A 150 -11.64 5.11 -3.10
C MET A 150 -11.79 4.48 -1.72
N ARG A 151 -12.16 5.24 -0.67
CA ARG A 151 -12.34 4.72 0.68
C ARG A 151 -13.30 3.51 0.75
N PRO A 152 -14.53 3.55 0.20
CA PRO A 152 -15.44 2.41 0.28
C PRO A 152 -14.88 1.18 -0.46
N GLU A 153 -14.21 1.38 -1.61
CA GLU A 153 -13.59 0.28 -2.37
C GLU A 153 -12.44 -0.37 -1.58
N ILE A 154 -11.61 0.43 -0.92
CA ILE A 154 -10.52 -0.06 -0.05
C ILE A 154 -11.09 -0.80 1.16
N GLU A 155 -12.16 -0.29 1.77
CA GLU A 155 -12.82 -0.90 2.93
C GLU A 155 -13.45 -2.26 2.59
N GLU A 156 -14.10 -2.36 1.42
CA GLU A 156 -14.63 -3.64 0.91
C GLU A 156 -13.53 -4.70 0.74
N LYS A 157 -12.32 -4.29 0.32
CA LYS A 157 -11.16 -5.19 0.18
C LYS A 157 -10.63 -5.63 1.55
N TYR A 158 -10.63 -4.74 2.54
CA TYR A 158 -10.30 -5.13 3.93
C TYR A 158 -11.32 -6.14 4.48
N ASP A 159 -12.61 -5.95 4.21
CA ASP A 159 -13.63 -6.92 4.58
C ASP A 159 -13.45 -8.26 3.86
N LEU A 160 -12.99 -8.24 2.60
CA LEU A 160 -12.65 -9.44 1.85
C LEU A 160 -11.47 -10.19 2.51
N LEU A 161 -10.43 -9.50 2.97
CA LEU A 161 -9.33 -10.12 3.72
C LEU A 161 -9.86 -10.87 4.96
N ASN A 162 -10.74 -10.22 5.73
CA ASN A 162 -11.36 -10.83 6.90
C ASN A 162 -12.20 -12.07 6.53
N ARG A 163 -12.96 -12.01 5.43
CA ARG A 163 -13.72 -13.17 4.94
C ARG A 163 -12.81 -14.33 4.55
N ILE A 164 -11.69 -14.06 3.88
CA ILE A 164 -10.73 -15.09 3.47
C ILE A 164 -10.09 -15.71 4.72
N ALA A 165 -9.63 -14.90 5.67
CA ALA A 165 -9.04 -15.38 6.93
C ALA A 165 -10.04 -16.21 7.77
N LYS A 166 -11.32 -15.82 7.80
CA LYS A 166 -12.37 -16.60 8.46
C LYS A 166 -12.62 -17.93 7.76
N LYS A 167 -12.56 -17.95 6.41
CA LYS A 167 -12.72 -19.19 5.64
C LYS A 167 -11.54 -20.14 5.88
N SER A 168 -10.30 -19.65 5.89
CA SER A 168 -9.13 -20.48 6.17
C SER A 168 -9.14 -21.04 7.60
N SER A 169 -9.51 -20.23 8.60
CA SER A 169 -9.63 -20.67 10.00
C SER A 169 -10.59 -21.87 10.14
N ARG A 170 -11.74 -21.83 9.47
CA ARG A 170 -12.70 -22.96 9.45
C ARG A 170 -12.10 -24.23 8.85
N LEU A 171 -11.32 -24.11 7.78
CA LEU A 171 -10.67 -25.27 7.12
C LEU A 171 -9.59 -25.92 7.97
N ILE A 172 -9.05 -25.21 8.97
CA ILE A 172 -8.08 -25.75 9.94
C ILE A 172 -8.80 -26.40 11.10
N LEU A 173 -9.88 -25.78 11.62
CA LEU A 173 -10.67 -26.34 12.72
C LEU A 173 -11.43 -27.62 12.36
N THR A 174 -11.60 -27.91 11.07
CA THR A 174 -12.25 -29.13 10.58
C THR A 174 -11.23 -30.27 10.33
N GLN A 175 -9.97 -30.09 10.77
CA GLN A 175 -8.91 -31.13 10.74
C GLN A 175 -8.83 -31.83 12.09
#